data_AF-W4AVF7-F1
#
_entry.id   AF-W4AVF7-F1
#
_cell.length_a   1.000
_cell.length_b   1.000
_cell.length_c   1.000
_cell.angle_alpha   90.00
_cell.angle_beta   90.00
_cell.angle_gamma   90.00
#
_symmetry.space_group_name_H-M   'P 1'
#
loop_
_entity.id
_entity.type
_entity.pdbx_description
1 polymer ?
#
loop_
_entity_poly.entity_id
_entity_poly.type
_entity_poly.pdbx_seq_one_letter_code
_entity_poly.pdbx_strand_id
1 'polypeptide(L)'
;MKKWVSTLLTAVMVMSLLAACSTKAPGESSASAGDGNKDGKKKHAIIFKNTGNPYGEKMMEGFKNAVEEQGNEAILKAPDQPTAEAQIQMIEELISQKVDSISVAANDEDALQPALKKAMNAGIQVLSLDSALNPASRKVHVNQADPERIGRTLIQGVAEMIGNEGQIAILSATSQASNQNIWIEWMKKELEDPKYSSIELVKVAYGDDLRDKSVSETEALLKSYPDLKGIIAPTTVGIAAAGKVLTDKGLKGKVQLTGLGLPSEMAEYIQSGVSQWMYLWNPIDVGYMTGYTADALVKGDITGAVGNKFTAGELGEKEIVADGEGTQIMLGDPFKFDASNIAEWKDVY
;
A
#
# COMPACT_ATOMS: atom_id res chain seq x y z
N MET A 1 -24.17 31.71 81.52
CA MET A 1 -24.36 33.11 81.08
C MET A 1 -24.67 33.11 79.58
N LYS A 2 -25.90 33.51 79.21
CA LYS A 2 -26.40 34.09 77.91
C LYS A 2 -25.96 33.41 76.58
N LYS A 3 -26.79 32.96 75.64
CA LYS A 3 -28.20 33.24 75.18
C LYS A 3 -28.68 31.97 74.41
N TRP A 4 -29.84 31.34 74.61
CA TRP A 4 -31.25 31.67 74.29
C TRP A 4 -31.65 31.70 72.79
N VAL A 5 -32.59 30.78 72.44
CA VAL A 5 -33.66 30.82 71.37
C VAL A 5 -33.16 30.49 69.95
N SER A 6 -33.75 29.60 69.12
CA SER A 6 -35.15 29.23 68.76
C SER A 6 -35.14 27.78 68.20
N THR A 7 -35.92 26.78 68.62
CA THR A 7 -37.38 26.51 68.51
C THR A 7 -37.90 26.27 67.07
N LEU A 8 -38.66 25.16 66.96
CA LEU A 8 -39.68 24.73 65.96
C LEU A 8 -39.22 23.83 64.80
N LEU A 9 -39.94 22.75 64.41
CA LEU A 9 -41.04 21.97 64.99
C LEU A 9 -41.36 20.84 63.98
N THR A 10 -41.76 19.66 64.49
CA THR A 10 -42.74 18.69 63.91
C THR A 10 -42.44 18.02 62.55
N ALA A 11 -42.78 16.74 62.28
CA ALA A 11 -43.68 15.82 62.95
C ALA A 11 -43.51 14.37 62.43
N VAL A 12 -43.58 13.45 63.39
CA VAL A 12 -44.33 12.16 63.36
C VAL A 12 -43.72 10.95 62.62
N MET A 13 -43.24 10.05 63.49
CA MET A 13 -43.02 8.61 63.35
C MET A 13 -44.27 7.87 63.86
N VAL A 14 -44.88 6.95 63.09
CA VAL A 14 -45.63 5.72 63.53
C VAL A 14 -45.70 4.82 62.26
N MET A 15 -44.98 3.70 62.08
CA MET A 15 -44.91 2.39 62.76
C MET A 15 -46.04 1.40 62.39
N SER A 16 -45.64 0.12 62.17
CA SER A 16 -46.36 -1.15 61.92
C SER A 16 -46.65 -1.52 60.44
N LEU A 17 -45.83 -2.40 59.83
CA LEU A 17 -45.75 -3.88 59.93
C LEU A 17 -46.85 -4.59 59.11
N LEU A 18 -46.47 -5.25 58.01
CA LEU A 18 -46.81 -6.65 57.71
C LEU A 18 -46.03 -7.15 56.48
N ALA A 19 -45.68 -8.42 56.55
CA ALA A 19 -44.71 -9.13 55.74
C ALA A 19 -45.18 -9.46 54.31
N ALA A 20 -44.24 -9.46 53.37
CA ALA A 20 -44.28 -10.34 52.21
C ALA A 20 -42.84 -10.63 51.75
N CYS A 21 -42.36 -11.82 52.11
CA CYS A 21 -41.16 -12.41 51.53
C CYS A 21 -41.43 -12.75 50.06
N SER A 22 -40.53 -12.37 49.16
CA SER A 22 -40.24 -13.20 47.98
C SER A 22 -38.78 -13.05 47.60
N THR A 23 -38.07 -14.15 47.78
CA THR A 23 -36.68 -14.43 47.46
C THR A 23 -36.45 -14.52 45.96
N LYS A 24 -35.45 -13.81 45.42
CA LYS A 24 -34.69 -14.22 44.22
C LYS A 24 -33.27 -13.64 44.28
N ALA A 25 -32.30 -14.53 44.03
CA ALA A 25 -30.86 -14.33 44.18
C ALA A 25 -30.27 -13.31 43.18
N PRO A 26 -29.07 -12.74 43.47
CA PRO A 26 -28.41 -11.75 42.61
C PRO A 26 -27.69 -12.43 41.44
N GLY A 27 -28.05 -12.03 40.22
CA GLY A 27 -27.26 -12.30 39.02
C GLY A 27 -26.42 -11.08 38.69
N GLU A 28 -25.10 -11.25 38.72
CA GLU A 28 -24.11 -10.29 38.22
C GLU A 28 -24.45 -9.87 36.79
N SER A 29 -24.72 -8.59 36.59
CA SER A 29 -24.66 -7.95 35.28
C SER A 29 -23.42 -7.07 35.28
N SER A 30 -22.36 -7.58 34.66
CA SER A 30 -21.18 -6.85 34.27
C SER A 30 -21.59 -5.68 33.38
N ALA A 31 -21.60 -4.49 33.96
CA ALA A 31 -21.70 -3.24 33.22
C ALA A 31 -20.42 -3.08 32.38
N SER A 32 -20.51 -3.41 31.10
CA SER A 32 -19.55 -2.96 30.11
C SER A 32 -19.65 -1.44 30.01
N ALA A 33 -18.65 -0.76 30.56
CA ALA A 33 -18.36 0.63 30.27
C ALA A 33 -17.78 0.71 28.84
N GLY A 34 -18.67 0.77 27.85
CA GLY A 34 -18.35 1.25 26.52
C GLY A 34 -18.82 2.69 26.41
N ASP A 35 -17.97 3.64 26.84
CA ASP A 35 -18.19 5.05 26.54
C ASP A 35 -17.86 5.26 25.06
N GLY A 36 -18.84 4.95 24.22
CA GLY A 36 -18.78 5.08 22.78
C GLY A 36 -18.72 6.55 22.39
N ASN A 37 -17.62 6.91 21.72
CA ASN A 37 -17.43 8.20 21.08
C ASN A 37 -18.66 8.53 20.22
N LYS A 38 -19.35 9.62 20.56
CA LYS A 38 -20.69 9.98 20.05
C LYS A 38 -20.72 10.52 18.61
N ASP A 39 -19.72 10.18 17.79
CA ASP A 39 -19.75 10.34 16.34
C ASP A 39 -19.41 9.05 15.55
N GLY A 40 -19.32 7.88 16.21
CA GLY A 40 -19.53 6.54 15.62
C GLY A 40 -18.61 6.02 14.49
N LYS A 41 -17.85 6.89 13.80
CA LYS A 41 -17.03 6.55 12.64
C LYS A 41 -15.65 6.05 13.06
N LYS A 42 -15.20 4.98 12.40
CA LYS A 42 -13.83 4.48 12.52
C LYS A 42 -12.87 5.34 11.70
N LYS A 43 -11.65 5.54 12.18
CA LYS A 43 -10.61 6.32 11.49
C LYS A 43 -9.58 5.37 10.90
N HIS A 44 -9.49 5.31 9.58
CA HIS A 44 -8.55 4.45 8.87
C HIS A 44 -7.50 5.31 8.17
N ALA A 45 -6.24 5.07 8.47
CA ALA A 45 -5.13 5.79 7.85
C ALA A 45 -4.43 4.95 6.79
N ILE A 46 -4.00 5.62 5.73
CA ILE A 46 -3.06 5.11 4.73
C ILE A 46 -1.82 6.01 4.72
N ILE A 47 -0.63 5.40 4.71
CA ILE A 47 0.65 6.07 4.51
C ILE A 47 1.24 5.55 3.20
N PHE A 48 1.33 6.41 2.19
CA PHE A 48 2.04 6.11 0.95
C PHE A 48 3.54 6.46 1.05
N LYS A 49 4.32 6.11 0.02
CA LYS A 49 5.77 6.27 -0.02
C LYS A 49 6.22 7.73 0.01
N ASN A 50 5.65 8.58 -0.84
CA ASN A 50 5.95 10.00 -0.93
C ASN A 50 4.85 10.83 -1.63
N THR A 51 4.86 12.15 -1.44
CA THR A 51 4.02 13.09 -2.19
C THR A 51 4.54 13.28 -3.63
N GLY A 52 3.67 13.78 -4.52
CA GLY A 52 4.03 14.07 -5.92
C GLY A 52 4.16 12.82 -6.81
N ASN A 53 3.61 11.68 -6.38
CA ASN A 53 3.56 10.44 -7.15
C ASN A 53 2.10 10.13 -7.53
N PRO A 54 1.70 10.28 -8.81
CA PRO A 54 0.31 10.06 -9.25
C PRO A 54 -0.22 8.66 -8.97
N TYR A 55 0.64 7.64 -8.94
CA TYR A 55 0.25 6.26 -8.61
C TYR A 55 -0.21 6.17 -7.15
N GLY A 56 0.52 6.82 -6.25
CA GLY A 56 0.16 6.94 -4.83
C GLY A 56 -1.13 7.73 -4.62
N GLU A 57 -1.32 8.81 -5.38
CA GLU A 57 -2.55 9.61 -5.31
C GLU A 57 -3.79 8.80 -5.71
N LYS A 58 -3.72 8.05 -6.82
CA LYS A 58 -4.79 7.14 -7.28
C LYS A 58 -5.07 6.03 -6.28
N MET A 59 -4.03 5.48 -5.65
CA MET A 59 -4.17 4.47 -4.61
C MET A 59 -4.83 5.03 -3.34
N MET A 60 -4.41 6.20 -2.88
CA MET A 60 -5.02 6.86 -1.73
C MET A 60 -6.47 7.28 -2.01
N GLU A 61 -6.79 7.65 -3.26
CA GLU A 61 -8.17 7.88 -3.73
C GLU A 61 -9.03 6.62 -3.59
N GLY A 62 -8.57 5.48 -4.09
CA GLY A 62 -9.28 4.21 -3.95
C GLY A 62 -9.49 3.80 -2.48
N PHE A 63 -8.47 3.99 -1.64
CA PHE A 63 -8.56 3.75 -0.19
C PHE A 63 -9.62 4.65 0.46
N LYS A 64 -9.61 5.94 0.13
CA LYS A 64 -10.61 6.90 0.63
C LYS A 64 -12.02 6.47 0.26
N ASN A 65 -12.25 6.11 -1.02
CA ASN A 65 -13.56 5.69 -1.50
C ASN A 65 -14.08 4.49 -0.72
N ALA A 66 -13.26 3.43 -0.57
CA ALA A 66 -13.64 2.24 0.19
C ALA A 66 -13.97 2.54 1.66
N VAL A 67 -13.20 3.42 2.32
CA VAL A 67 -13.44 3.78 3.72
C VAL A 67 -14.70 4.62 3.89
N GLU A 68 -14.92 5.60 3.01
CA GLU A 68 -16.09 6.50 3.07
C GLU A 68 -17.39 5.79 2.67
N GLU A 69 -17.36 4.85 1.73
CA GLU A 69 -18.49 3.98 1.37
C GLU A 69 -19.00 3.15 2.57
N GLN A 70 -18.09 2.80 3.48
CA GLN A 70 -18.40 2.07 4.71
C GLN A 70 -18.84 3.01 5.86
N GLY A 71 -18.96 4.31 5.59
CA GLY A 71 -19.39 5.32 6.56
C GLY A 71 -18.29 5.81 7.51
N ASN A 72 -17.03 5.44 7.26
CA ASN A 72 -15.88 5.74 8.12
C ASN A 72 -15.10 6.98 7.64
N GLU A 73 -14.04 7.35 8.36
CA GLU A 73 -13.16 8.49 8.05
C GLU A 73 -11.81 8.00 7.53
N ALA A 74 -11.40 8.47 6.34
CA ALA A 74 -10.10 8.17 5.76
C ALA A 74 -9.08 9.27 6.08
N ILE A 75 -7.88 8.87 6.51
CA ILE A 75 -6.74 9.77 6.71
C ILE A 75 -5.65 9.40 5.71
N LEU A 76 -5.34 10.32 4.80
CA LEU A 76 -4.36 10.10 3.73
C LEU A 76 -3.05 10.82 4.11
N LYS A 77 -1.94 10.09 4.17
CA LYS A 77 -0.61 10.66 4.45
C LYS A 77 0.42 10.15 3.45
N ALA A 78 1.36 11.02 3.11
CA ALA A 78 2.59 10.65 2.42
C ALA A 78 3.68 11.68 2.78
N PRO A 79 4.92 11.26 3.03
CA PRO A 79 6.02 12.19 3.32
C PRO A 79 6.52 12.90 2.06
N ASP A 80 7.20 14.04 2.20
CA ASP A 80 7.81 14.70 1.04
C ASP A 80 8.97 13.92 0.43
N GLN A 81 9.64 13.09 1.24
CA GLN A 81 10.76 12.25 0.82
C GLN A 81 10.47 10.79 1.14
N PRO A 82 10.82 9.85 0.25
CA PRO A 82 10.53 8.43 0.42
C PRO A 82 11.50 7.73 1.40
N THR A 83 11.51 8.17 2.66
CA THR A 83 12.37 7.61 3.71
C THR A 83 11.56 6.92 4.81
N ALA A 84 12.22 5.99 5.52
CA ALA A 84 11.65 5.29 6.66
C ALA A 84 11.38 6.25 7.83
N GLU A 85 12.31 7.18 8.10
CA GLU A 85 12.22 8.13 9.21
C GLU A 85 10.97 9.01 9.09
N ALA A 86 10.64 9.45 7.88
CA ALA A 86 9.46 10.27 7.64
C ALA A 86 8.17 9.47 7.86
N GLN A 87 8.13 8.19 7.43
CA GLN A 87 6.98 7.31 7.72
C GLN A 87 6.84 7.01 9.21
N ILE A 88 7.94 6.83 9.94
CA ILE A 88 7.94 6.61 11.41
C ILE A 88 7.28 7.80 12.13
N GLN A 89 7.61 9.04 11.76
CA GLN A 89 6.98 10.23 12.34
C GLN A 89 5.47 10.24 12.11
N MET A 90 5.02 9.91 10.89
CA MET A 90 3.60 9.82 10.57
C MET A 90 2.87 8.73 11.35
N ILE A 91 3.51 7.57 11.56
CA ILE A 91 2.97 6.49 12.40
C ILE A 91 2.77 6.96 13.84
N GLU A 92 3.76 7.65 14.42
CA GLU A 92 3.67 8.17 15.79
C GLU A 92 2.55 9.21 15.98
N GLU A 93 2.33 10.05 14.97
CA GLU A 93 1.19 10.96 14.94
C GLU A 93 -0.15 10.22 14.88
N LEU A 94 -0.26 9.18 14.06
CA LEU A 94 -1.48 8.38 13.93
C LEU A 94 -1.80 7.59 15.20
N ILE A 95 -0.78 7.07 15.89
CA ILE A 95 -0.93 6.48 17.22
C ILE A 95 -1.50 7.51 18.19
N SER A 96 -0.97 8.74 18.19
CA SER A 96 -1.43 9.82 19.05
C SER A 96 -2.88 10.24 18.75
N GLN A 97 -3.28 10.18 17.48
CA GLN A 97 -4.65 10.42 17.02
C GLN A 97 -5.62 9.26 17.33
N LYS A 98 -5.10 8.12 17.83
CA LYS A 98 -5.89 6.91 18.16
C LYS A 98 -6.73 6.43 16.98
N VAL A 99 -6.13 6.37 15.80
CA VAL A 99 -6.78 5.77 14.62
C VAL A 99 -7.05 4.28 14.85
N ASP A 100 -8.05 3.74 14.16
CA ASP A 100 -8.43 2.33 14.29
C ASP A 100 -7.54 1.41 13.42
N SER A 101 -7.04 1.91 12.29
CA SER A 101 -6.08 1.19 11.46
C SER A 101 -5.02 2.08 10.81
N ILE A 102 -3.86 1.48 10.51
CA ILE A 102 -2.79 2.08 9.72
C ILE A 102 -2.40 1.09 8.61
N SER A 103 -2.53 1.52 7.36
CA SER A 103 -2.09 0.79 6.16
C SER A 103 -0.86 1.48 5.59
N VAL A 104 0.25 0.77 5.42
CA VAL A 104 1.52 1.41 4.99
C VAL A 104 2.07 0.77 3.71
N ALA A 105 2.40 1.59 2.72
CA ALA A 105 3.30 1.23 1.64
C ALA A 105 4.73 1.53 2.07
N ALA A 106 5.46 0.49 2.48
CA ALA A 106 6.71 0.65 3.20
C ALA A 106 7.86 1.17 2.31
N ASN A 107 8.56 2.20 2.79
CA ASN A 107 9.83 2.65 2.20
C ASN A 107 11.02 1.76 2.61
N ASP A 108 10.86 0.99 3.68
CA ASP A 108 11.82 -0.01 4.17
C ASP A 108 11.06 -1.15 4.87
N GLU A 109 11.49 -2.38 4.66
CA GLU A 109 10.82 -3.58 5.18
C GLU A 109 10.85 -3.69 6.72
N ASP A 110 11.93 -3.23 7.34
CA ASP A 110 12.25 -3.51 8.75
C ASP A 110 12.30 -2.27 9.64
N ALA A 111 12.74 -1.13 9.11
CA ALA A 111 13.00 0.08 9.89
C ALA A 111 11.75 0.60 10.63
N LEU A 112 10.55 0.35 10.08
CA LEU A 112 9.28 0.80 10.65
C LEU A 112 8.80 -0.08 11.82
N GLN A 113 9.36 -1.28 12.00
CA GLN A 113 8.87 -2.28 12.95
C GLN A 113 8.68 -1.74 14.39
N PRO A 114 9.61 -0.98 14.99
CA PRO A 114 9.44 -0.50 16.36
C PRO A 114 8.19 0.39 16.53
N ALA A 115 7.96 1.31 15.60
CA ALA A 115 6.80 2.21 15.63
C ALA A 115 5.49 1.45 15.37
N LEU A 116 5.51 0.49 14.44
CA LEU A 116 4.33 -0.32 14.13
C LEU A 116 3.95 -1.27 15.27
N LYS A 117 4.93 -1.88 15.96
CA LYS A 117 4.67 -2.67 17.17
C LYS A 117 4.04 -1.82 18.28
N LYS A 118 4.44 -0.54 18.40
CA LYS A 118 3.77 0.40 19.31
C LYS A 118 2.32 0.65 18.92
N ALA A 119 2.02 0.83 17.62
CA ALA A 119 0.65 0.95 17.13
C ALA A 119 -0.19 -0.30 17.43
N MET A 120 0.34 -1.49 17.13
CA MET A 120 -0.34 -2.76 17.40
C MET A 120 -0.61 -2.96 18.90
N ASN A 121 0.35 -2.62 19.77
CA ASN A 121 0.18 -2.68 21.23
C ASN A 121 -0.89 -1.68 21.74
N ALA A 122 -1.14 -0.60 21.01
CA ALA A 122 -2.23 0.34 21.28
C ALA A 122 -3.60 -0.13 20.73
N GLY A 123 -3.67 -1.33 20.14
CA GLY A 123 -4.90 -1.91 19.58
C GLY A 123 -5.20 -1.49 18.14
N ILE A 124 -4.29 -0.75 17.49
CA ILE A 124 -4.46 -0.29 16.11
C ILE A 124 -4.20 -1.46 15.16
N GLN A 125 -5.10 -1.69 14.21
CA GLN A 125 -4.89 -2.71 13.18
C GLN A 125 -3.85 -2.22 12.17
N VAL A 126 -2.75 -2.96 12.04
CA VAL A 126 -1.66 -2.62 11.12
C VAL A 126 -1.66 -3.60 9.96
N LEU A 127 -1.64 -3.08 8.74
CA LEU A 127 -1.50 -3.83 7.49
C LEU A 127 -0.50 -3.11 6.57
N SER A 128 0.05 -3.83 5.59
CA SER A 128 0.83 -3.19 4.50
C SER A 128 0.09 -3.31 3.18
N LEU A 129 0.35 -2.40 2.26
CA LEU A 129 -0.10 -2.47 0.87
C LEU A 129 1.05 -2.07 -0.05
N ASP A 130 1.02 -2.46 -1.33
CA ASP A 130 1.98 -2.07 -2.38
C ASP A 130 3.44 -2.49 -2.17
N SER A 131 4.05 -2.05 -1.07
CA SER A 131 5.39 -2.38 -0.61
C SER A 131 5.31 -2.96 0.79
N ALA A 132 5.70 -4.23 0.92
CA ALA A 132 5.53 -4.98 2.15
C ALA A 132 6.44 -4.46 3.28
N LEU A 133 5.89 -4.47 4.48
CA LEU A 133 6.66 -4.52 5.73
C LEU A 133 7.24 -5.93 5.89
N ASN A 134 7.95 -6.21 6.98
CA ASN A 134 8.17 -7.60 7.42
C ASN A 134 6.88 -8.20 8.03
N PRO A 135 6.71 -9.54 8.06
CA PRO A 135 5.50 -10.19 8.59
C PRO A 135 5.20 -9.85 10.06
N ALA A 136 6.23 -9.66 10.89
CA ALA A 136 6.06 -9.38 12.32
C ALA A 136 5.55 -7.96 12.63
N SER A 137 5.46 -7.10 11.60
CA SER A 137 5.04 -5.70 11.70
C SER A 137 3.65 -5.43 11.13
N ARG A 138 2.91 -6.47 10.71
CA ARG A 138 1.59 -6.35 10.09
C ARG A 138 0.68 -7.54 10.41
N LYS A 139 -0.61 -7.40 10.10
CA LYS A 139 -1.61 -8.49 10.13
C LYS A 139 -1.70 -9.24 8.80
N VAL A 140 -1.62 -8.49 7.69
CA VAL A 140 -1.73 -9.00 6.31
C VAL A 140 -1.12 -7.99 5.35
N HIS A 141 -0.62 -8.45 4.21
CA HIS A 141 -0.22 -7.60 3.08
C HIS A 141 -1.28 -7.56 1.98
N VAL A 142 -1.64 -6.38 1.50
CA VAL A 142 -2.48 -6.19 0.32
C VAL A 142 -1.55 -6.02 -0.89
N ASN A 143 -1.42 -7.07 -1.68
CA ASN A 143 -0.50 -7.16 -2.80
C ASN A 143 -1.24 -6.91 -4.12
N GLN A 144 -0.62 -6.12 -5.00
CA GLN A 144 -1.12 -5.82 -6.33
C GLN A 144 -1.16 -7.03 -7.26
N ALA A 145 -0.12 -7.88 -7.18
CA ALA A 145 0.10 -8.99 -8.07
C ALA A 145 1.28 -9.82 -7.57
N ASP A 146 1.38 -11.06 -8.05
CA ASP A 146 2.40 -12.00 -7.64
C ASP A 146 3.82 -11.47 -7.99
N PRO A 147 4.74 -11.33 -7.02
CA PRO A 147 6.07 -10.79 -7.27
C PRO A 147 6.91 -11.60 -8.26
N GLU A 148 6.76 -12.93 -8.27
CA GLU A 148 7.41 -13.80 -9.25
C GLU A 148 6.89 -13.51 -10.64
N ARG A 149 5.56 -13.44 -10.81
CA ARG A 149 4.95 -13.11 -12.10
C ARG A 149 5.39 -11.74 -12.60
N ILE A 150 5.44 -10.72 -11.73
CA ILE A 150 5.91 -9.37 -12.09
C ILE A 150 7.35 -9.44 -12.63
N GLY A 151 8.28 -10.00 -11.84
CA GLY A 151 9.70 -10.05 -12.21
C GLY A 151 9.95 -10.82 -13.51
N ARG A 152 9.31 -11.99 -13.65
CA ARG A 152 9.44 -12.81 -14.88
C ARG A 152 8.84 -12.11 -16.10
N THR A 153 7.65 -11.52 -15.96
CA THR A 153 6.96 -10.83 -17.06
C THR A 153 7.78 -9.66 -17.60
N LEU A 154 8.48 -8.92 -16.72
CA LEU A 154 9.30 -7.79 -17.13
C LEU A 154 10.56 -8.21 -17.92
N ILE A 155 11.21 -9.31 -17.54
CA ILE A 155 12.31 -9.88 -18.34
C ILE A 155 11.80 -10.42 -19.67
N GLN A 156 10.69 -11.16 -19.67
CA GLN A 156 10.07 -11.68 -20.88
C GLN A 156 9.71 -10.54 -21.86
N GLY A 157 9.10 -9.47 -21.34
CA GLY A 157 8.75 -8.29 -22.11
C GLY A 157 9.96 -7.62 -22.74
N VAL A 158 11.02 -7.33 -21.98
CA VAL A 158 12.21 -6.68 -22.55
C VAL A 158 12.94 -7.60 -23.52
N ALA A 159 13.02 -8.90 -23.23
CA ALA A 159 13.70 -9.89 -24.06
C ALA A 159 13.05 -9.97 -25.45
N GLU A 160 11.71 -9.97 -25.52
CA GLU A 160 10.98 -9.91 -26.78
C GLU A 160 11.28 -8.62 -27.55
N MET A 161 11.28 -7.46 -26.87
CA MET A 161 11.54 -6.16 -27.51
C MET A 161 12.96 -6.01 -28.08
N ILE A 162 13.96 -6.60 -27.43
CA ILE A 162 15.37 -6.53 -27.86
C ILE A 162 15.79 -7.69 -28.76
N GLY A 163 14.92 -8.68 -28.98
CA GLY A 163 15.24 -9.86 -29.77
C GLY A 163 16.12 -10.90 -29.06
N ASN A 164 16.00 -11.02 -27.74
CA ASN A 164 16.74 -11.94 -26.85
C ASN A 164 18.26 -11.72 -26.75
N GLU A 165 18.79 -10.58 -27.17
CA GLU A 165 20.23 -10.29 -27.10
C GLU A 165 20.51 -8.84 -26.72
N GLY A 166 21.55 -8.65 -25.90
CA GLY A 166 22.16 -7.36 -25.62
C GLY A 166 22.09 -6.91 -24.16
N GLN A 167 22.60 -5.70 -23.93
CA GLN A 167 22.69 -5.13 -22.59
C GLN A 167 21.34 -4.55 -22.15
N ILE A 168 20.92 -4.89 -20.94
CA ILE A 168 19.77 -4.28 -20.27
C ILE A 168 20.17 -3.63 -18.96
N ALA A 169 19.44 -2.61 -18.54
CA ALA A 169 19.59 -1.98 -17.24
C ALA A 169 18.24 -1.89 -16.54
N ILE A 170 18.27 -1.91 -15.21
CA ILE A 170 17.09 -1.66 -14.38
C ILE A 170 17.19 -0.26 -13.78
N LEU A 171 16.14 0.55 -13.94
CA LEU A 171 15.98 1.84 -13.26
C LEU A 171 14.92 1.68 -12.16
N SER A 172 15.38 1.40 -10.95
CA SER A 172 14.53 1.18 -9.77
C SER A 172 14.13 2.50 -9.09
N ALA A 173 13.31 2.38 -8.05
CA ALA A 173 12.97 3.42 -7.10
C ALA A 173 14.11 3.65 -6.09
N THR A 174 13.83 3.64 -4.78
CA THR A 174 14.87 3.65 -3.74
C THR A 174 15.54 2.27 -3.63
N SER A 175 16.75 2.21 -3.08
CA SER A 175 17.41 0.91 -2.82
C SER A 175 16.81 0.11 -1.66
N GLN A 176 15.94 0.72 -0.88
CA GLN A 176 15.30 0.13 0.31
C GLN A 176 13.88 -0.36 0.03
N ALA A 177 13.29 0.02 -1.11
CA ALA A 177 11.90 -0.31 -1.42
C ALA A 177 11.69 -1.83 -1.58
N SER A 178 10.93 -2.41 -0.65
CA SER A 178 10.71 -3.85 -0.54
C SER A 178 10.15 -4.45 -1.83
N ASN A 179 9.13 -3.82 -2.42
CA ASN A 179 8.49 -4.32 -3.63
C ASN A 179 9.41 -4.32 -4.86
N GLN A 180 10.09 -3.20 -5.14
CA GLN A 180 11.05 -3.18 -6.25
C GLN A 180 12.17 -4.20 -6.05
N ASN A 181 12.68 -4.36 -4.82
CA ASN A 181 13.74 -5.31 -4.54
C ASN A 181 13.32 -6.76 -4.82
N ILE A 182 12.13 -7.20 -4.35
CA ILE A 182 11.67 -8.56 -4.62
C ILE A 182 11.35 -8.80 -6.10
N TRP A 183 10.83 -7.79 -6.82
CA TRP A 183 10.63 -7.92 -8.28
C TRP A 183 11.94 -8.06 -9.02
N ILE A 184 12.97 -7.29 -8.64
CA ILE A 184 14.31 -7.36 -9.24
C ILE A 184 14.98 -8.70 -8.94
N GLU A 185 14.78 -9.27 -7.75
CA GLU A 185 15.25 -10.62 -7.44
C GLU A 185 14.62 -11.66 -8.39
N TRP A 186 13.32 -11.56 -8.65
CA TRP A 186 12.67 -12.44 -9.62
C TRP A 186 13.07 -12.19 -11.06
N MET A 187 13.37 -10.94 -11.44
CA MET A 187 13.99 -10.63 -12.73
C MET A 187 15.35 -11.32 -12.87
N LYS A 188 16.21 -11.24 -11.84
CA LYS A 188 17.51 -11.91 -11.83
C LYS A 188 17.36 -13.42 -11.94
N LYS A 189 16.40 -14.02 -11.24
CA LYS A 189 16.09 -15.46 -11.35
C LYS A 189 15.56 -15.85 -12.74
N GLU A 190 14.73 -15.02 -13.38
CA GLU A 190 14.27 -15.29 -14.75
C GLU A 190 15.44 -15.27 -15.75
N LEU A 191 16.40 -14.36 -15.59
CA LEU A 191 17.61 -14.28 -16.42
C LEU A 191 18.54 -15.51 -16.29
N GLU A 192 18.38 -16.36 -15.27
CA GLU A 192 19.12 -17.62 -15.16
C GLU A 192 18.67 -18.68 -16.17
N ASP A 193 17.49 -18.51 -16.80
CA ASP A 193 17.04 -19.40 -17.86
C ASP A 193 17.99 -19.32 -19.08
N PRO A 194 18.51 -20.46 -19.58
CA PRO A 194 19.44 -20.50 -20.72
C PRO A 194 18.98 -19.73 -21.97
N LYS A 195 17.66 -19.56 -22.18
CA LYS A 195 17.14 -18.78 -23.31
C LYS A 195 17.55 -17.30 -23.28
N TYR A 196 17.90 -16.75 -22.11
CA TYR A 196 18.36 -15.37 -21.94
C TYR A 196 19.87 -15.25 -21.78
N SER A 197 20.65 -16.30 -22.08
CA SER A 197 22.12 -16.31 -21.95
C SER A 197 22.85 -15.23 -22.76
N SER A 198 22.19 -14.62 -23.74
CA SER A 198 22.72 -13.50 -24.54
C SER A 198 22.25 -12.11 -24.05
N ILE A 199 21.51 -12.06 -22.95
CA ILE A 199 21.08 -10.83 -22.28
C ILE A 199 22.00 -10.56 -21.08
N GLU A 200 22.56 -9.36 -21.00
CA GLU A 200 23.44 -8.94 -19.91
C GLU A 200 22.76 -7.84 -19.08
N LEU A 201 22.47 -8.11 -17.81
CA LEU A 201 22.05 -7.05 -16.86
C LEU A 201 23.28 -6.25 -16.40
N VAL A 202 23.52 -5.10 -17.01
CA VAL A 202 24.74 -4.30 -16.77
C VAL A 202 24.68 -3.45 -15.51
N LYS A 203 23.47 -3.05 -15.08
CA LYS A 203 23.29 -2.14 -13.94
C LYS A 203 21.87 -2.19 -13.38
N VAL A 204 21.78 -2.07 -12.05
CA VAL A 204 20.60 -1.56 -11.35
C VAL A 204 20.93 -0.15 -10.86
N ALA A 205 20.19 0.85 -11.34
CA ALA A 205 20.25 2.25 -10.94
C ALA A 205 19.01 2.62 -10.11
N TYR A 206 19.07 3.72 -9.36
CA TYR A 206 18.05 4.09 -8.36
C TYR A 206 17.63 5.54 -8.52
N GLY A 207 16.42 5.75 -9.05
CA GLY A 207 15.81 7.06 -9.24
C GLY A 207 15.06 7.58 -8.01
N ASP A 208 15.00 6.79 -6.94
CA ASP A 208 14.37 7.12 -5.64
C ASP A 208 12.88 7.51 -5.73
N ASP A 209 12.15 7.11 -6.77
CA ASP A 209 10.80 7.63 -7.06
C ASP A 209 10.75 9.17 -7.16
N LEU A 210 11.87 9.79 -7.53
CA LEU A 210 12.01 11.21 -7.80
C LEU A 210 12.25 11.42 -9.31
N ARG A 211 11.45 12.29 -9.93
CA ARG A 211 11.48 12.53 -11.38
C ARG A 211 12.86 12.99 -11.85
N ASP A 212 13.42 14.02 -11.23
CA ASP A 212 14.70 14.62 -11.64
C ASP A 212 15.88 13.65 -11.47
N LYS A 213 15.86 12.87 -10.39
CA LYS A 213 16.87 11.84 -10.16
C LYS A 213 16.73 10.71 -11.19
N SER A 214 15.52 10.23 -11.44
CA SER A 214 15.26 9.21 -12.47
C SER A 214 15.70 9.64 -13.88
N VAL A 215 15.51 10.92 -14.24
CA VAL A 215 16.06 11.50 -15.48
C VAL A 215 17.58 11.41 -15.47
N SER A 216 18.23 11.90 -14.40
CA SER A 216 19.69 11.91 -14.28
C SER A 216 20.30 10.50 -14.36
N GLU A 217 19.68 9.52 -13.69
CA GLU A 217 20.11 8.12 -13.72
C GLU A 217 19.91 7.49 -15.11
N THR A 218 18.81 7.80 -15.81
CA THR A 218 18.62 7.35 -17.19
C THR A 218 19.72 7.88 -18.10
N GLU A 219 20.06 9.17 -17.99
CA GLU A 219 21.14 9.76 -18.77
C GLU A 219 22.50 9.14 -18.43
N ALA A 220 22.75 8.85 -17.15
CA ALA A 220 23.97 8.19 -16.70
C ALA A 220 24.08 6.75 -17.22
N LEU A 221 22.98 6.00 -17.25
CA LEU A 221 22.92 4.67 -17.86
C LEU A 221 23.28 4.73 -19.35
N LEU A 222 22.63 5.60 -20.12
CA LEU A 222 22.89 5.76 -21.55
C LEU A 222 24.33 6.21 -21.86
N LYS A 223 24.92 7.03 -20.99
CA LYS A 223 26.31 7.48 -21.13
C LYS A 223 27.32 6.37 -20.80
N SER A 224 27.04 5.59 -19.77
CA SER A 224 27.97 4.55 -19.26
C SER A 224 27.91 3.27 -20.09
N TYR A 225 26.76 3.00 -20.71
CA TYR A 225 26.49 1.79 -21.49
C TYR A 225 25.97 2.19 -22.89
N PRO A 226 26.87 2.59 -23.81
CA PRO A 226 26.46 3.04 -25.15
C PRO A 226 25.81 1.93 -26.00
N ASP A 227 26.02 0.65 -25.64
CA ASP A 227 25.45 -0.52 -26.30
C ASP A 227 24.14 -1.00 -25.67
N LEU A 228 23.61 -0.27 -24.70
CA LEU A 228 22.36 -0.59 -24.00
C LEU A 228 21.20 -0.77 -24.99
N LYS A 229 20.52 -1.91 -24.90
CA LYS A 229 19.37 -2.28 -25.74
C LYS A 229 18.04 -2.11 -25.04
N GLY A 230 18.00 -2.21 -23.71
CA GLY A 230 16.76 -2.12 -22.95
C GLY A 230 16.92 -1.47 -21.59
N ILE A 231 15.89 -0.72 -21.18
CA ILE A 231 15.71 -0.25 -19.81
C ILE A 231 14.41 -0.86 -19.28
N ILE A 232 14.50 -1.52 -18.13
CA ILE A 232 13.35 -1.97 -17.35
C ILE A 232 13.20 -1.01 -16.17
N ALA A 233 12.10 -0.29 -16.10
CA ALA A 233 11.82 0.60 -14.98
C ALA A 233 10.63 0.09 -14.15
N PRO A 234 10.84 -0.71 -13.09
CA PRO A 234 9.77 -1.24 -12.24
C PRO A 234 9.21 -0.20 -11.25
N THR A 235 9.01 1.03 -11.73
CA THR A 235 8.47 2.18 -11.00
C THR A 235 7.80 3.11 -12.01
N THR A 236 6.63 3.64 -11.65
CA THR A 236 5.86 4.56 -12.50
C THR A 236 6.62 5.86 -12.76
N VAL A 237 7.29 6.41 -11.74
CA VAL A 237 8.11 7.62 -11.86
C VAL A 237 9.33 7.36 -12.74
N GLY A 238 10.01 6.22 -12.53
CA GLY A 238 11.20 5.87 -13.29
C GLY A 238 10.91 5.63 -14.77
N ILE A 239 9.83 4.91 -15.11
CA ILE A 239 9.49 4.62 -16.51
C ILE A 239 9.06 5.87 -17.27
N ALA A 240 8.30 6.78 -16.65
CA ALA A 240 7.92 8.05 -17.27
C ALA A 240 9.14 8.95 -17.50
N ALA A 241 10.06 9.02 -16.53
CA ALA A 241 11.32 9.75 -16.67
C ALA A 241 12.21 9.17 -17.78
N ALA A 242 12.35 7.84 -17.85
CA ALA A 242 13.10 7.18 -18.90
C ALA A 242 12.47 7.39 -20.28
N GLY A 243 11.13 7.32 -20.38
CA GLY A 243 10.38 7.59 -21.60
C GLY A 243 10.65 8.99 -22.13
N LYS A 244 10.64 9.99 -21.24
CA LYS A 244 11.02 11.37 -21.59
C LYS A 244 12.45 11.45 -22.13
N VAL A 245 13.42 10.88 -21.42
CA VAL A 245 14.85 10.95 -21.82
C VAL A 245 15.08 10.28 -23.18
N LEU A 246 14.50 9.10 -23.42
CA LEU A 246 14.63 8.40 -24.69
C LEU A 246 13.97 9.16 -25.84
N THR A 247 12.84 9.81 -25.57
CA THR A 247 12.16 10.69 -26.54
C THR A 247 13.03 11.88 -26.90
N ASP A 248 13.49 12.64 -25.91
CA ASP A 248 14.27 13.87 -26.09
C ASP A 248 15.60 13.60 -26.81
N LYS A 249 16.23 12.45 -26.57
CA LYS A 249 17.48 12.04 -27.22
C LYS A 249 17.29 11.34 -28.58
N GLY A 250 16.04 11.15 -29.04
CA GLY A 250 15.76 10.49 -30.32
C GLY A 250 16.22 9.02 -30.36
N LEU A 251 16.04 8.30 -29.24
CA LEU A 251 16.47 6.92 -29.05
C LEU A 251 15.38 5.87 -29.30
N LYS A 252 14.21 6.29 -29.80
CA LYS A 252 13.14 5.39 -30.25
C LYS A 252 13.71 4.28 -31.15
N GLY A 253 13.40 3.03 -30.81
CA GLY A 253 13.84 1.83 -31.55
C GLY A 253 15.33 1.49 -31.42
N LYS A 254 16.13 2.30 -30.72
CA LYS A 254 17.54 2.02 -30.42
C LYS A 254 17.70 1.45 -29.02
N VAL A 255 16.96 2.00 -28.06
CA VAL A 255 16.87 1.52 -26.68
C VAL A 255 15.39 1.29 -26.37
N GLN A 256 15.04 0.04 -26.06
CA GLN A 256 13.70 -0.36 -25.69
C GLN A 256 13.40 0.06 -24.26
N LEU A 257 12.14 0.41 -23.98
CA LEU A 257 11.66 0.76 -22.65
C LEU A 257 10.45 -0.09 -22.29
N THR A 258 10.53 -0.74 -21.14
CA THR A 258 9.38 -1.39 -20.49
C THR A 258 9.49 -1.25 -18.98
N GLY A 259 8.51 -1.74 -18.24
CA GLY A 259 8.47 -1.57 -16.79
C GLY A 259 7.06 -1.53 -16.25
N LEU A 260 6.92 -0.85 -15.12
CA LEU A 260 5.66 -0.64 -14.43
C LEU A 260 5.25 0.82 -14.55
N GLY A 261 4.24 1.14 -15.36
CA GLY A 261 3.89 2.52 -15.70
C GLY A 261 2.40 2.80 -15.65
N LEU A 262 2.03 4.03 -15.28
CA LEU A 262 0.64 4.48 -15.39
C LEU A 262 0.26 4.65 -16.86
N PRO A 263 -0.87 4.09 -17.31
CA PRO A 263 -1.43 4.38 -18.62
C PRO A 263 -1.50 5.87 -18.95
N SER A 264 -1.92 6.71 -18.00
CA SER A 264 -2.01 8.17 -18.16
C SER A 264 -0.67 8.84 -18.52
N GLU A 265 0.43 8.39 -17.91
CA GLU A 265 1.78 8.94 -18.13
C GLU A 265 2.52 8.28 -19.29
N MET A 266 2.17 7.03 -19.63
CA MET A 266 2.85 6.24 -20.65
C MET A 266 2.20 6.29 -22.03
N ALA A 267 0.97 6.82 -22.13
CA ALA A 267 0.22 6.83 -23.39
C ALA A 267 0.99 7.44 -24.56
N GLU A 268 1.66 8.57 -24.36
CA GLU A 268 2.45 9.22 -25.41
C GLU A 268 3.66 8.38 -25.85
N TYR A 269 4.33 7.70 -24.91
CA TYR A 269 5.49 6.86 -25.21
C TYR A 269 5.10 5.56 -25.91
N ILE A 270 3.91 5.02 -25.60
CA ILE A 270 3.36 3.86 -26.29
C ILE A 270 2.93 4.22 -27.71
N GLN A 271 2.16 5.29 -27.87
CA GLN A 271 1.68 5.74 -29.18
C GLN A 271 2.82 6.16 -30.10
N SER A 272 3.85 6.82 -29.56
CA SER A 272 5.04 7.18 -30.31
C SER A 272 5.96 5.98 -30.58
N GLY A 273 5.78 4.85 -29.90
CA GLY A 273 6.61 3.64 -30.04
C GLY A 273 7.97 3.72 -29.35
N VAL A 274 8.14 4.64 -28.37
CA VAL A 274 9.30 4.68 -27.47
C VAL A 274 9.25 3.51 -26.49
N SER A 275 8.06 3.15 -26.03
CA SER A 275 7.80 1.91 -25.31
C SER A 275 6.80 1.09 -26.12
N GLN A 276 7.08 -0.18 -26.42
CA GLN A 276 6.13 -1.00 -27.17
C GLN A 276 4.97 -1.47 -26.29
N TRP A 277 5.28 -1.83 -25.05
CA TRP A 277 4.32 -2.13 -24.01
C TRP A 277 4.92 -2.00 -22.62
N MET A 278 4.06 -1.87 -21.64
CA MET A 278 4.40 -1.90 -20.22
C MET A 278 3.34 -2.69 -19.46
N TYR A 279 3.52 -2.83 -18.16
CA TYR A 279 2.59 -3.56 -17.30
C TYR A 279 2.19 -2.70 -16.12
N LEU A 280 1.03 -2.95 -15.55
CA LEU A 280 0.65 -2.45 -14.23
C LEU A 280 -0.54 -3.27 -13.71
N TRP A 281 -1.37 -2.64 -12.93
CA TRP A 281 -2.61 -3.05 -12.32
C TRP A 281 -3.37 -1.75 -12.02
N ASN A 282 -4.61 -1.83 -11.57
CA ASN A 282 -5.35 -0.64 -11.19
C ASN A 282 -4.95 -0.18 -9.77
N PRO A 283 -4.23 0.95 -9.59
CA PRO A 283 -3.84 1.44 -8.26
C PRO A 283 -5.05 1.81 -7.40
N ILE A 284 -6.15 2.26 -8.01
CA ILE A 284 -7.40 2.58 -7.31
C ILE A 284 -7.92 1.31 -6.63
N ASP A 285 -7.92 0.17 -7.34
CA ASP A 285 -8.40 -1.10 -6.79
C ASP A 285 -7.51 -1.63 -5.67
N VAL A 286 -6.18 -1.39 -5.73
CA VAL A 286 -5.26 -1.72 -4.63
C VAL A 286 -5.63 -0.94 -3.37
N GLY A 287 -5.85 0.37 -3.51
CA GLY A 287 -6.31 1.23 -2.42
C GLY A 287 -7.67 0.80 -1.89
N TYR A 288 -8.62 0.54 -2.79
CA TYR A 288 -9.98 0.14 -2.46
C TYR A 288 -10.02 -1.18 -1.68
N MET A 289 -9.30 -2.20 -2.16
CA MET A 289 -9.13 -3.47 -1.46
C MET A 289 -8.49 -3.28 -0.09
N THR A 290 -7.53 -2.35 0.04
CA THR A 290 -6.91 -2.02 1.32
C THR A 290 -7.90 -1.41 2.31
N GLY A 291 -8.77 -0.49 1.86
CA GLY A 291 -9.80 0.11 2.72
C GLY A 291 -10.78 -0.93 3.28
N TYR A 292 -11.24 -1.86 2.44
CA TYR A 292 -12.09 -2.97 2.90
C TYR A 292 -11.35 -3.94 3.83
N THR A 293 -10.08 -4.25 3.53
CA THR A 293 -9.27 -5.12 4.39
C THR A 293 -9.08 -4.50 5.77
N ALA A 294 -8.78 -3.20 5.81
CA ALA A 294 -8.58 -2.46 7.06
C ALA A 294 -9.84 -2.42 7.91
N ASP A 295 -11.00 -2.15 7.32
CA ASP A 295 -12.28 -2.14 8.04
C ASP A 295 -12.68 -3.54 8.52
N ALA A 296 -12.51 -4.58 7.70
CA ALA A 296 -12.78 -5.97 8.10
C ALA A 296 -11.90 -6.43 9.28
N LEU A 297 -10.64 -5.99 9.34
CA LEU A 297 -9.76 -6.20 10.50
C LEU A 297 -10.26 -5.45 11.74
N VAL A 298 -10.71 -4.20 11.59
CA VAL A 298 -11.19 -3.36 12.70
C VAL A 298 -12.52 -3.89 13.27
N LYS A 299 -13.42 -4.41 12.41
CA LYS A 299 -14.67 -5.07 12.82
C LYS A 299 -14.45 -6.44 13.44
N GLY A 300 -13.30 -7.07 13.17
CA GLY A 300 -12.99 -8.43 13.61
C GLY A 300 -13.60 -9.52 12.71
N ASP A 301 -14.07 -9.17 11.52
CA ASP A 301 -14.57 -10.11 10.52
C ASP A 301 -13.44 -11.01 9.99
N ILE A 302 -12.22 -10.46 9.96
CA ILE A 302 -10.98 -11.18 9.66
C ILE A 302 -9.91 -10.87 10.70
N THR A 303 -8.94 -11.76 10.80
CA THR A 303 -7.79 -11.65 11.72
C THR A 303 -6.46 -11.43 11.01
N GLY A 304 -6.44 -11.59 9.68
CA GLY A 304 -5.21 -11.66 8.88
C GLY A 304 -4.68 -13.07 8.64
N ALA A 305 -5.36 -14.11 9.14
CA ALA A 305 -4.94 -15.50 9.00
C ALA A 305 -5.31 -16.11 7.64
N VAL A 306 -4.52 -17.10 7.19
CA VAL A 306 -4.79 -17.87 5.97
C VAL A 306 -6.20 -18.48 5.99
N GLY A 307 -6.90 -18.40 4.87
CA GLY A 307 -8.26 -18.89 4.69
C GLY A 307 -9.35 -17.95 5.21
N ASN A 308 -8.99 -16.81 5.83
CA ASN A 308 -9.96 -15.74 6.08
C ASN A 308 -10.48 -15.20 4.75
N LYS A 309 -11.78 -14.93 4.69
CA LYS A 309 -12.48 -14.41 3.51
C LYS A 309 -13.32 -13.21 3.89
N PHE A 310 -13.43 -12.25 2.98
CA PHE A 310 -14.29 -11.09 3.13
C PHE A 310 -14.71 -10.58 1.74
N THR A 311 -15.78 -9.79 1.68
CA THR A 311 -16.21 -9.14 0.43
C THR A 311 -15.65 -7.73 0.38
N ALA A 312 -14.86 -7.43 -0.65
CA ALA A 312 -14.24 -6.13 -0.88
C ALA A 312 -15.05 -5.30 -1.87
N GLY A 313 -16.27 -4.91 -1.48
CA GLY A 313 -17.17 -4.09 -2.31
C GLY A 313 -17.36 -4.66 -3.72
N GLU A 314 -17.12 -3.83 -4.73
CA GLU A 314 -17.21 -4.22 -6.15
C GLU A 314 -16.14 -5.22 -6.60
N LEU A 315 -15.04 -5.38 -5.86
CA LEU A 315 -13.98 -6.34 -6.15
C LEU A 315 -14.34 -7.79 -5.74
N GLY A 316 -15.52 -7.99 -5.15
CA GLY A 316 -16.06 -9.31 -4.81
C GLY A 316 -15.36 -9.98 -3.61
N GLU A 317 -15.49 -11.30 -3.51
CA GLU A 317 -14.86 -12.07 -2.44
C GLU A 317 -13.33 -12.10 -2.61
N LYS A 318 -12.63 -11.85 -1.50
CA LYS A 318 -11.17 -11.96 -1.38
C LYS A 318 -10.81 -12.96 -0.30
N GLU A 319 -9.69 -13.64 -0.49
CA GLU A 319 -9.17 -14.65 0.43
C GLU A 319 -7.73 -14.31 0.82
N ILE A 320 -7.42 -14.50 2.11
CA ILE A 320 -6.07 -14.38 2.64
C ILE A 320 -5.31 -15.68 2.39
N VAL A 321 -4.17 -15.59 1.74
CA VAL A 321 -3.27 -16.72 1.43
C VAL A 321 -1.92 -16.56 2.14
N ALA A 322 -1.13 -17.64 2.15
CA ALA A 322 0.20 -17.62 2.73
C ALA A 322 1.17 -16.77 1.88
N ASP A 323 2.13 -16.13 2.55
CA ASP A 323 3.20 -15.33 1.95
C ASP A 323 4.48 -15.51 2.78
N GLY A 324 5.23 -16.58 2.50
CA GLY A 324 6.38 -16.97 3.32
C GLY A 324 5.98 -17.18 4.79
N GLU A 325 6.56 -16.40 5.70
CA GLU A 325 6.22 -16.39 7.13
C GLU A 325 5.00 -15.49 7.47
N GLY A 326 4.50 -14.73 6.50
CA GLY A 326 3.35 -13.84 6.63
C GLY A 326 2.14 -14.29 5.83
N THR A 327 1.24 -13.35 5.62
CA THR A 327 0.02 -13.54 4.82
C THR A 327 -0.20 -12.37 3.88
N GLN A 328 -0.92 -12.66 2.79
CA GLN A 328 -1.28 -11.66 1.79
C GLN A 328 -2.68 -11.86 1.23
N ILE A 329 -3.20 -10.80 0.62
CA ILE A 329 -4.36 -10.80 -0.26
C ILE A 329 -3.89 -10.25 -1.59
N MET A 330 -4.22 -10.90 -2.69
CA MET A 330 -3.77 -10.51 -4.01
C MET A 330 -4.91 -9.89 -4.82
N LEU A 331 -4.63 -8.77 -5.49
CA LEU A 331 -5.62 -8.11 -6.34
C LEU A 331 -5.87 -8.94 -7.60
N GLY A 332 -4.81 -9.28 -8.33
CA GLY A 332 -4.87 -10.07 -9.55
C GLY A 332 -3.52 -10.25 -10.23
N ASP A 333 -3.54 -10.55 -11.53
CA ASP A 333 -2.35 -10.62 -12.36
C ASP A 333 -1.96 -9.23 -12.92
N PRO A 334 -0.67 -8.98 -13.24
CA PRO A 334 -0.28 -7.79 -13.96
C PRO A 334 -0.97 -7.69 -15.32
N PHE A 335 -1.48 -6.51 -15.65
CA PHE A 335 -2.14 -6.21 -16.91
C PHE A 335 -1.16 -5.58 -17.91
N LYS A 336 -1.12 -6.11 -19.14
CA LYS A 336 -0.29 -5.57 -20.22
C LYS A 336 -0.99 -4.38 -20.88
N PHE A 337 -0.28 -3.28 -21.02
CA PHE A 337 -0.73 -2.12 -21.77
C PHE A 337 0.14 -1.90 -23.00
N ASP A 338 -0.51 -1.80 -24.15
CA ASP A 338 0.12 -1.59 -25.44
C ASP A 338 -0.77 -0.69 -26.33
N ALA A 339 -0.35 -0.48 -27.58
CA ALA A 339 -1.07 0.39 -28.50
C ALA A 339 -2.54 -0.02 -28.74
N SER A 340 -2.92 -1.28 -28.49
CA SER A 340 -4.29 -1.76 -28.70
C SER A 340 -5.28 -1.34 -27.61
N ASN A 341 -4.81 -1.08 -26.38
CA ASN A 341 -5.68 -0.80 -25.23
C ASN A 341 -5.33 0.49 -24.48
N ILE A 342 -4.16 1.10 -24.72
CA ILE A 342 -3.70 2.26 -23.94
C ILE A 342 -4.65 3.46 -24.00
N ALA A 343 -5.38 3.63 -25.10
CA ALA A 343 -6.33 4.72 -25.27
C ALA A 343 -7.54 4.63 -24.33
N GLU A 344 -7.91 3.41 -23.90
CA GLU A 344 -9.01 3.16 -22.97
C GLU A 344 -8.59 3.43 -21.53
N TRP A 345 -7.34 3.07 -21.18
CA TRP A 345 -6.87 3.09 -19.80
C TRP A 345 -6.22 4.40 -19.35
N LYS A 346 -5.70 5.20 -20.30
CA LYS A 346 -5.00 6.47 -19.98
C LYS A 346 -5.85 7.50 -19.23
N ASP A 347 -7.17 7.41 -19.35
CA ASP A 347 -8.12 8.32 -18.71
C ASP A 347 -8.63 7.77 -17.37
N VAL A 348 -8.19 6.55 -16.98
CA VAL A 348 -8.56 5.89 -15.72
C VAL A 348 -7.50 6.13 -14.64
N TYR A 349 -6.22 5.81 -14.92
CA TYR A 349 -5.10 6.00 -13.99
C TYR A 349 -3.77 6.29 -14.66
#